data_AF-A0A318Q917-F1
#
_entry.id   AF-A0A318Q917-F1
#
_cell.length_a   1.000
_cell.length_b   1.000
_cell.length_c   1.000
_cell.angle_alpha   90.00
_cell.angle_beta   90.00
_cell.angle_gamma   90.00
#
_symmetry.space_group_name_H-M   'P 1'
#
loop_
_entity.id
_entity.type
_entity.pdbx_description
1 polymer ?
#
loop_
_entity_poly.entity_id
_entity_poly.type
_entity_poly.pdbx_seq_one_letter_code
_entity_poly.pdbx_strand_id
1 'polypeptide(L)'
;EAGKDGRYTDDGFAYEKAQRQWLGQNTPEDALILQSDENGEPVFEPGMVRIYWQREGATKFFWLDHRLKVREGWCVLPGSEAAGRVTPSAVIEALPEGPRERPDISGRGFDMIGSFRTQALHAALDGMRGSADPWILVGLMIAALNAQNVRVDGDSNAHYPQRRPSRRLVAAAGLFQDGEMTLDEAVLRGAAVDVLKAVLSCEKNATNSGDWGVLVGHIVKADDHLPAMADENFLKTLSKSGITKAIKAEGILPRNTGKEMRRALMDHVGQGIWVHPAARFQVDVAALNATFAEALAPPSEADDDDGDLAHDDETELEDDADADARTGGPGTDDPAATGIELDEVTDTPTDLAADQGDEVPHGRAESLAPPSQTPEEFLRTHVEFVGFS
;
A
#
# COMPACT_ATOMS: atom_id res chain seq x y z
N GLU A 1 25.24 -43.41 -6.11
CA GLU A 1 26.70 -43.58 -6.07
C GLU A 1 27.13 -43.84 -4.63
N ALA A 2 28.05 -44.78 -4.39
CA ALA A 2 28.59 -44.99 -3.04
C ALA A 2 29.59 -43.86 -2.72
N GLY A 3 29.34 -43.09 -1.66
CA GLY A 3 30.25 -42.04 -1.18
C GLY A 3 29.73 -40.60 -1.25
N LYS A 4 28.47 -40.36 -1.65
CA LYS A 4 27.81 -39.05 -1.52
C LYS A 4 26.88 -39.04 -0.30
N ASP A 5 26.85 -37.93 0.45
CA ASP A 5 25.93 -37.74 1.58
C ASP A 5 24.49 -37.84 1.06
N GLY A 6 23.73 -38.83 1.52
CA GLY A 6 22.36 -39.09 1.08
C GLY A 6 21.36 -37.97 1.41
N ARG A 7 21.78 -36.94 2.15
CA ARG A 7 20.98 -35.75 2.44
C ARG A 7 20.97 -34.73 1.29
N TYR A 8 21.91 -34.80 0.35
CA TYR A 8 22.04 -33.85 -0.75
C TYR A 8 22.09 -34.55 -2.10
N THR A 9 21.44 -33.97 -3.10
CA THR A 9 21.42 -34.48 -4.48
C THR A 9 21.62 -33.33 -5.45
N ASP A 10 22.56 -33.50 -6.38
CA ASP A 10 22.82 -32.53 -7.46
C ASP A 10 21.87 -32.76 -8.65
N ASP A 11 21.14 -33.88 -8.65
CA ASP A 11 20.16 -34.23 -9.67
C ASP A 11 18.75 -33.90 -9.17
N GLY A 12 18.31 -32.67 -9.46
CA GLY A 12 16.98 -32.17 -9.10
C GLY A 12 15.84 -32.93 -9.78
N PHE A 13 16.04 -33.41 -11.01
CA PHE A 13 15.04 -34.20 -11.73
C PHE A 13 14.84 -35.58 -11.11
N ALA A 14 15.94 -36.24 -10.71
CA ALA A 14 15.85 -37.50 -9.97
C ALA A 14 15.19 -37.31 -8.60
N TYR A 15 15.48 -36.19 -7.92
CA TYR A 15 14.86 -35.86 -6.63
C TYR A 15 13.36 -35.61 -6.76
N GLU A 16 12.93 -34.76 -7.71
CA GLU A 16 11.51 -34.51 -7.97
C GLU A 16 10.77 -35.82 -8.29
N LYS A 17 11.35 -36.67 -9.14
CA LYS A 17 10.76 -37.97 -9.49
C LYS A 17 10.61 -38.87 -8.26
N ALA A 18 11.61 -38.91 -7.39
CA ALA A 18 11.56 -39.68 -6.14
C ALA A 18 10.47 -39.13 -5.20
N GLN A 19 10.34 -37.81 -5.08
CA GLN A 19 9.32 -37.18 -4.25
C GLN A 19 7.91 -37.42 -4.79
N ARG A 20 7.70 -37.34 -6.11
CA ARG A 20 6.41 -37.70 -6.75
C ARG A 20 6.07 -39.18 -6.57
N GLN A 21 7.07 -40.05 -6.67
CA GLN A 21 6.87 -41.48 -6.41
C GLN A 21 6.50 -41.75 -4.95
N TRP A 22 7.16 -41.07 -4.01
CA TRP A 22 6.83 -41.15 -2.60
C TRP A 22 5.40 -40.67 -2.33
N LEU A 23 5.00 -39.52 -2.90
CA LEU A 23 3.63 -39.01 -2.82
C LEU A 23 2.61 -40.04 -3.33
N GLY A 24 2.85 -40.65 -4.50
CA GLY A 24 1.95 -41.67 -5.03
C GLY A 24 1.83 -42.95 -4.19
N GLN A 25 2.82 -43.24 -3.32
CA GLN A 25 2.83 -44.44 -2.47
C GLN A 25 2.37 -44.19 -1.03
N ASN A 26 2.52 -42.96 -0.52
CA ASN A 26 2.33 -42.63 0.90
C ASN A 26 1.18 -41.64 1.13
N THR A 27 0.50 -41.18 0.08
CA THR A 27 -0.69 -40.33 0.23
C THR A 27 -1.91 -41.18 0.59
N PRO A 28 -2.66 -40.83 1.65
CA PRO A 28 -3.93 -41.48 1.99
C PRO A 28 -4.94 -41.46 0.82
N GLU A 29 -5.83 -42.46 0.75
CA GLU A 29 -6.83 -42.57 -0.33
C GLU A 29 -7.83 -41.41 -0.38
N ASP A 30 -8.07 -40.75 0.75
CA ASP A 30 -8.96 -39.60 0.93
C ASP A 30 -8.26 -38.24 0.74
N ALA A 31 -6.95 -38.24 0.45
CA ALA A 31 -6.16 -37.04 0.25
C ALA A 31 -5.86 -36.76 -1.22
N LEU A 32 -5.77 -35.47 -1.58
CA LEU A 32 -5.45 -35.02 -2.93
C LEU A 32 -3.95 -34.78 -3.11
N ILE A 33 -3.45 -34.99 -4.33
CA ILE A 33 -2.12 -34.54 -4.74
C ILE A 33 -2.32 -33.42 -5.76
N LEU A 34 -1.94 -32.20 -5.38
CA LEU A 34 -2.03 -31.02 -6.24
C LEU A 34 -0.70 -30.76 -6.97
N GLN A 35 -0.82 -30.18 -8.15
CA GLN A 35 0.35 -29.63 -8.84
C GLN A 35 0.72 -28.28 -8.27
N SER A 36 1.98 -27.91 -8.47
CA SER A 36 2.52 -26.64 -8.01
C SER A 36 2.68 -25.68 -9.18
N ASP A 37 2.50 -24.40 -8.93
CA ASP A 37 2.77 -23.33 -9.90
C ASP A 37 4.28 -23.05 -10.02
N GLU A 38 4.64 -22.03 -10.80
CA GLU A 38 6.03 -21.61 -11.00
C GLU A 38 6.73 -21.14 -9.70
N ASN A 39 5.95 -20.78 -8.66
CA ASN A 39 6.45 -20.35 -7.36
C ASN A 39 6.48 -21.49 -6.32
N GLY A 40 6.01 -22.69 -6.69
CA GLY A 40 5.90 -23.82 -5.78
C GLY A 40 4.69 -23.77 -4.85
N GLU A 41 3.67 -22.96 -5.16
CA GLU A 41 2.39 -22.95 -4.45
C GLU A 41 1.40 -23.93 -5.10
N PRO A 42 0.51 -24.55 -4.32
CA PRO A 42 -0.45 -25.52 -4.84
C PRO A 42 -1.50 -24.85 -5.71
N VAL A 43 -1.78 -25.45 -6.87
CA VAL A 43 -2.80 -25.01 -7.82
C VAL A 43 -4.10 -25.75 -7.54
N PHE A 44 -5.17 -25.00 -7.30
CA PHE A 44 -6.50 -25.55 -7.04
C PHE A 44 -7.40 -25.50 -8.27
N GLU A 45 -8.25 -26.51 -8.41
CA GLU A 45 -9.32 -26.51 -9.41
C GLU A 45 -10.42 -25.51 -9.04
N PRO A 46 -11.19 -24.98 -10.02
CA PRO A 46 -12.27 -24.03 -9.74
C PRO A 46 -13.24 -24.53 -8.67
N GLY A 47 -13.46 -23.71 -7.64
CA GLY A 47 -14.36 -24.01 -6.52
C GLY A 47 -13.73 -24.81 -5.39
N MET A 48 -12.45 -25.18 -5.49
CA MET A 48 -11.67 -25.63 -4.33
C MET A 48 -11.10 -24.42 -3.58
N VAL A 49 -11.17 -24.46 -2.25
CA VAL A 49 -10.68 -23.38 -1.37
C VAL A 49 -9.68 -23.95 -0.39
N ARG A 50 -8.48 -23.37 -0.30
CA ARG A 50 -7.50 -23.74 0.72
C ARG A 50 -7.88 -23.09 2.06
N ILE A 51 -7.73 -23.84 3.14
CA ILE A 51 -8.01 -23.41 4.51
C ILE A 51 -6.80 -23.61 5.43
N TYR A 52 -6.70 -22.82 6.48
CA TYR A 52 -5.56 -22.82 7.41
C TYR A 52 -5.54 -24.01 8.38
N TRP A 53 -6.71 -24.49 8.81
CA TRP A 53 -6.87 -25.55 9.81
C TRP A 53 -7.86 -26.62 9.36
N GLN A 54 -7.70 -27.83 9.88
CA GLN A 54 -8.61 -28.94 9.63
C GLN A 54 -10.00 -28.63 10.22
N ARG A 55 -11.06 -28.91 9.45
CA ARG A 55 -12.46 -28.82 9.91
C ARG A 55 -13.27 -29.98 9.32
N GLU A 56 -14.48 -30.19 9.82
CA GLU A 56 -15.41 -31.18 9.29
C GLU A 56 -15.71 -30.88 7.81
N GLY A 57 -15.57 -31.89 6.95
CA GLY A 57 -15.74 -31.75 5.49
C GLY A 57 -14.55 -31.15 4.73
N ALA A 58 -13.41 -30.91 5.39
CA ALA A 58 -12.15 -30.55 4.74
C ALA A 58 -11.40 -31.80 4.23
N THR A 59 -10.78 -31.67 3.06
CA THR A 59 -9.97 -32.68 2.40
C THR A 59 -8.49 -32.32 2.53
N LYS A 60 -7.68 -33.27 3.01
CA LYS A 60 -6.21 -33.10 3.08
C LYS A 60 -5.63 -33.12 1.67
N PHE A 61 -4.63 -32.29 1.40
CA PHE A 61 -3.91 -32.34 0.14
C PHE A 61 -2.40 -32.19 0.33
N PHE A 62 -1.64 -32.68 -0.64
CA PHE A 62 -0.19 -32.63 -0.68
C PHE A 62 0.29 -32.00 -1.99
N TRP A 63 1.42 -31.29 -1.96
CA TRP A 63 2.08 -30.76 -3.15
C TRP A 63 3.60 -30.69 -2.94
N LEU A 64 4.35 -30.38 -4.01
CA LEU A 64 5.80 -30.16 -3.95
C LEU A 64 6.12 -28.66 -4.02
N ASP A 65 6.79 -28.10 -3.03
CA ASP A 65 7.17 -26.67 -3.11
C ASP A 65 8.32 -26.42 -4.11
N HIS A 66 8.73 -25.15 -4.28
CA HIS A 66 9.82 -24.76 -5.18
C HIS A 66 11.18 -25.37 -4.80
N ARG A 67 11.30 -25.94 -3.59
CA ARG A 67 12.47 -26.66 -3.10
C ARG A 67 12.30 -28.18 -3.21
N LEU A 68 11.28 -28.63 -3.93
CA LEU A 68 10.89 -30.03 -4.11
C LEU A 68 10.59 -30.74 -2.78
N LYS A 69 10.20 -30.00 -1.74
CA LYS A 69 9.76 -30.58 -0.48
C LYS A 69 8.27 -30.88 -0.54
N VAL A 70 7.89 -32.05 -0.03
CA VAL A 70 6.48 -32.37 0.18
C VAL A 70 5.92 -31.45 1.27
N ARG A 71 4.81 -30.79 0.94
CA ARG A 71 4.02 -29.97 1.85
C ARG A 71 2.62 -30.53 1.93
N GLU A 72 1.95 -30.25 3.03
CA GLU A 72 0.57 -30.65 3.29
C GLU A 72 -0.30 -29.46 3.66
N GLY A 73 -1.59 -29.58 3.38
CA GLY A 73 -2.58 -28.55 3.69
C GLY A 73 -3.99 -29.11 3.67
N TRP A 74 -4.96 -28.23 3.93
CA TRP A 74 -6.37 -28.56 3.97
C TRP A 74 -7.13 -27.72 2.95
N CYS A 75 -8.06 -28.33 2.24
CA CYS A 75 -8.92 -27.65 1.29
C CYS A 75 -10.37 -28.10 1.41
N VAL A 76 -11.29 -27.27 0.93
CA VAL A 76 -12.70 -27.56 0.84
C VAL A 76 -13.02 -27.82 -0.63
N LEU A 77 -13.61 -28.97 -0.92
CA LEU A 77 -13.99 -29.35 -2.28
C LEU A 77 -15.29 -28.66 -2.71
N PRO A 78 -15.46 -28.37 -4.02
CA PRO A 78 -16.69 -27.82 -4.54
C PRO A 78 -17.87 -28.76 -4.24
N GLY A 79 -18.89 -28.23 -3.54
CA GLY A 79 -20.11 -28.96 -3.20
C GLY A 79 -20.08 -29.72 -1.87
N SER A 80 -19.02 -29.60 -1.04
CA SER A 80 -19.05 -30.14 0.33
C SER A 80 -19.91 -29.27 1.26
N GLU A 81 -20.45 -29.86 2.34
CA GLU A 81 -21.23 -29.11 3.34
C GLU A 81 -20.40 -27.99 4.01
N ALA A 82 -19.07 -28.13 4.02
CA ALA A 82 -18.15 -27.13 4.53
C ALA A 82 -18.02 -25.91 3.61
N ALA A 83 -18.34 -26.02 2.31
CA ALA A 83 -18.23 -24.91 1.35
C ALA A 83 -19.17 -23.73 1.69
N GLY A 84 -20.31 -23.99 2.32
CA GLY A 84 -21.24 -22.96 2.78
C GLY A 84 -20.89 -22.30 4.12
N ARG A 85 -19.82 -22.77 4.79
CA ARG A 85 -19.41 -22.33 6.14
C ARG A 85 -18.00 -21.72 6.15
N VAL A 86 -17.42 -21.45 4.98
CA VAL A 86 -16.09 -20.84 4.89
C VAL A 86 -16.23 -19.33 5.05
N THR A 87 -15.80 -18.80 6.19
CA THR A 87 -15.65 -17.37 6.43
C THR A 87 -14.50 -16.81 5.57
N PRO A 88 -14.57 -15.56 5.06
CA PRO A 88 -13.53 -14.98 4.20
C PRO A 88 -12.10 -15.10 4.77
N SER A 89 -11.95 -14.97 6.09
CA SER A 89 -10.65 -15.07 6.78
C SER A 89 -9.99 -16.45 6.74
N ALA A 90 -10.74 -17.50 6.40
CA ALA A 90 -10.24 -18.87 6.31
C ALA A 90 -9.89 -19.29 4.88
N VAL A 91 -10.21 -18.47 3.88
CA VAL A 91 -10.01 -18.76 2.44
C VAL A 91 -8.63 -18.27 2.01
N ILE A 92 -7.78 -19.17 1.53
CA ILE A 92 -6.65 -18.79 0.68
C ILE A 92 -7.12 -19.03 -0.77
N GLU A 93 -7.56 -17.98 -1.45
CA GLU A 93 -7.84 -18.05 -2.89
C GLU A 93 -6.53 -18.33 -3.62
N ALA A 94 -6.36 -19.55 -4.11
CA ALA A 94 -5.22 -19.94 -4.91
C ALA A 94 -5.69 -20.48 -6.26
N LEU A 95 -6.02 -19.55 -7.16
CA LEU A 95 -5.88 -19.78 -8.59
C LEU A 95 -4.66 -18.98 -9.06
N PRO A 96 -3.76 -19.55 -9.88
CA PRO A 96 -2.87 -18.73 -10.67
C PRO A 96 -3.75 -17.95 -11.64
N GLU A 97 -3.95 -16.66 -11.34
CA GLU A 97 -4.57 -15.72 -12.27
C GLU A 97 -3.85 -15.85 -13.61
N GLY A 98 -4.61 -15.98 -14.70
CA GLY A 98 -4.07 -15.94 -16.06
C GLY A 98 -3.18 -14.71 -16.28
N PRO A 99 -2.39 -14.66 -17.36
CA PRO A 99 -1.29 -13.71 -17.52
C PRO A 99 -1.71 -12.29 -17.12
N ARG A 100 -1.28 -11.85 -15.92
CA ARG A 100 -1.64 -10.53 -15.39
C ARG A 100 -1.23 -9.49 -16.42
N GLU A 101 -2.19 -8.68 -16.87
CA GLU A 101 -1.87 -7.51 -17.66
C GLU A 101 -0.82 -6.71 -16.88
N ARG A 102 0.30 -6.37 -17.53
CA ARG A 102 1.40 -5.69 -16.85
C ARG A 102 0.84 -4.44 -16.17
N PRO A 103 1.11 -4.22 -14.87
CA PRO A 103 0.57 -3.06 -14.17
C PRO A 103 0.99 -1.78 -14.88
N ASP A 104 0.10 -0.78 -14.86
CA ASP A 104 0.34 0.50 -15.55
C ASP A 104 1.57 1.24 -14.99
N ILE A 105 1.91 0.99 -13.72
CA ILE A 105 3.04 1.55 -13.01
C ILE A 105 3.89 0.41 -12.48
N SER A 106 5.20 0.46 -12.70
CA SER A 106 6.16 -0.49 -12.13
C SER A 106 6.28 -0.35 -10.60
N GLY A 107 6.85 -1.36 -9.93
CA GLY A 107 7.13 -1.29 -8.48
C GLY A 107 7.94 -0.06 -8.09
N ARG A 108 9.00 0.26 -8.85
CA ARG A 108 9.79 1.49 -8.68
C ARG A 108 8.94 2.76 -8.79
N GLY A 109 7.96 2.78 -9.69
CA GLY A 109 7.04 3.92 -9.82
C GLY A 109 6.16 4.09 -8.58
N PHE A 110 5.65 3.00 -8.01
CA PHE A 110 4.94 3.04 -6.74
C PHE A 110 5.83 3.48 -5.56
N ASP A 111 7.10 3.06 -5.52
CA ASP A 111 8.05 3.51 -4.50
C ASP A 111 8.30 5.03 -4.60
N MET A 112 8.46 5.55 -5.83
CA MET A 112 8.57 6.99 -6.08
C MET A 112 7.32 7.74 -5.62
N ILE A 113 6.13 7.24 -5.95
CA ILE A 113 4.85 7.82 -5.50
C ILE A 113 4.77 7.87 -3.97
N GLY A 114 5.14 6.77 -3.29
CA GLY A 114 5.15 6.71 -1.84
C GLY A 114 6.07 7.78 -1.23
N SER A 115 7.28 7.95 -1.77
CA SER A 115 8.21 8.98 -1.31
C SER A 115 7.71 10.40 -1.58
N PHE A 116 7.16 10.66 -2.78
CA PHE A 116 6.59 11.96 -3.14
C PHE A 116 5.43 12.33 -2.20
N ARG A 117 4.52 11.38 -1.93
CA ARG A 117 3.44 11.57 -0.96
C ARG A 117 3.98 11.86 0.43
N THR A 118 4.92 11.07 0.94
CA THR A 118 5.49 11.30 2.28
C THR A 118 6.13 12.68 2.40
N GLN A 119 6.88 13.12 1.39
CA GLN A 119 7.49 14.45 1.38
C GLN A 119 6.44 15.56 1.32
N ALA A 120 5.42 15.42 0.47
CA ALA A 120 4.34 16.39 0.34
C ALA A 120 3.50 16.49 1.63
N LEU A 121 3.19 15.35 2.26
CA LEU A 121 2.53 15.27 3.56
C LEU A 121 3.36 15.99 4.64
N HIS A 122 4.66 15.73 4.70
CA HIS A 122 5.55 16.38 5.65
C HIS A 122 5.62 17.89 5.45
N ALA A 123 5.66 18.36 4.20
CA ALA A 123 5.65 19.78 3.88
C ALA A 123 4.34 20.46 4.29
N ALA A 124 3.20 19.82 4.01
CA ALA A 124 1.89 20.31 4.43
C ALA A 124 1.78 20.41 5.97
N LEU A 125 2.25 19.37 6.67
CA LEU A 125 2.28 19.35 8.14
C LEU A 125 3.23 20.43 8.71
N ASP A 126 4.36 20.71 8.08
CA ASP A 126 5.23 21.81 8.52
C ASP A 126 4.56 23.18 8.36
N GLY A 127 3.73 23.36 7.34
CA GLY A 127 2.90 24.57 7.16
C GLY A 127 1.90 24.81 8.29
N MET A 128 1.49 23.76 9.01
CA MET A 128 0.53 23.83 10.11
C MET A 128 1.09 24.41 11.41
N ARG A 129 2.43 24.43 11.60
CA ARG A 129 3.07 24.80 12.88
C ARG A 129 2.66 26.18 13.40
N GLY A 130 2.43 27.15 12.50
CA GLY A 130 2.18 28.54 12.87
C GLY A 130 0.73 28.89 13.20
N SER A 131 -0.25 28.13 12.69
CA SER A 131 -1.66 28.57 12.70
C SER A 131 -2.70 27.46 12.74
N ALA A 132 -2.29 26.20 12.88
CA ALA A 132 -3.26 25.11 12.91
C ALA A 132 -4.20 25.20 14.12
N ASP A 133 -5.49 24.97 13.83
CA ASP A 133 -6.50 24.74 14.85
C ASP A 133 -6.07 23.54 15.72
N PRO A 134 -5.97 23.70 17.05
CA PRO A 134 -5.66 22.61 17.96
C PRO A 134 -6.55 21.38 17.77
N TRP A 135 -7.83 21.55 17.45
CA TRP A 135 -8.76 20.42 17.25
C TRP A 135 -8.47 19.63 15.98
N ILE A 136 -7.97 20.29 14.93
CA ILE A 136 -7.48 19.59 13.74
C ILE A 136 -6.29 18.71 14.13
N LEU A 137 -5.32 19.26 14.87
CA LEU A 137 -4.15 18.49 15.30
C LEU A 137 -4.53 17.29 16.18
N VAL A 138 -5.51 17.45 17.08
CA VAL A 138 -6.06 16.34 17.88
C VAL A 138 -6.68 15.27 16.97
N GLY A 139 -7.50 15.68 15.99
CA GLY A 139 -8.08 14.74 15.01
C GLY A 139 -7.02 13.99 14.22
N LEU A 140 -5.97 14.68 13.76
CA LEU A 140 -4.85 14.05 13.05
C LEU A 140 -4.07 13.08 13.94
N MET A 141 -3.95 13.37 15.24
CA MET A 141 -3.31 12.46 16.19
C MET A 141 -4.12 11.18 16.39
N ILE A 142 -5.45 11.28 16.46
CA ILE A 142 -6.32 10.11 16.54
C ILE A 142 -6.15 9.23 15.29
N ALA A 143 -6.09 9.85 14.11
CA ALA A 143 -5.80 9.14 12.86
C ALA A 143 -4.43 8.45 12.88
N ALA A 144 -3.39 9.15 13.37
CA ALA A 144 -2.05 8.59 13.49
C ALA A 144 -1.96 7.42 14.48
N LEU A 145 -2.71 7.46 15.60
CA LEU A 145 -2.76 6.37 16.57
C LEU A 145 -3.49 5.12 16.04
N ASN A 146 -4.45 5.29 15.12
CA ASN A 146 -5.10 4.17 14.44
C ASN A 146 -4.24 3.54 13.33
N ALA A 147 -3.11 4.16 12.98
CA ALA A 147 -2.19 3.60 12.01
C ALA A 147 -1.49 2.36 12.59
N GLN A 148 -1.45 1.27 11.81
CA GLN A 148 -1.01 -0.05 12.27
C GLN A 148 0.51 -0.17 12.56
N ASN A 149 1.28 0.90 12.41
CA ASN A 149 2.67 1.02 12.86
C ASN A 149 2.84 1.43 14.31
N VAL A 150 1.81 1.99 14.93
CA VAL A 150 1.97 2.54 16.28
C VAL A 150 1.75 1.43 17.29
N ARG A 151 2.86 0.93 17.85
CA ARG A 151 2.86 0.16 19.10
C ARG A 151 3.12 1.10 20.28
N VAL A 152 2.33 0.95 21.34
CA VAL A 152 2.35 1.80 22.57
C VAL A 152 2.63 0.94 23.80
N ASP A 153 2.33 -0.36 23.72
CA ASP A 153 3.03 -1.40 24.46
C ASP A 153 4.53 -1.25 24.18
N GLY A 154 5.29 -0.90 25.22
CA GLY A 154 6.67 -0.42 25.13
C GLY A 154 7.59 -1.32 24.30
N ASP A 155 8.77 -0.79 23.95
CA ASP A 155 9.80 -1.36 23.08
C ASP A 155 10.39 -2.74 23.52
N SER A 156 9.64 -3.60 24.23
CA SER A 156 10.04 -4.91 24.75
C SER A 156 10.37 -5.94 23.67
N ASN A 157 10.10 -5.65 22.39
CA ASN A 157 10.43 -6.55 21.29
C ASN A 157 11.34 -5.92 20.19
N ALA A 158 11.95 -4.77 20.47
CA ALA A 158 12.93 -4.18 19.55
C ALA A 158 14.34 -4.72 19.84
N HIS A 159 14.77 -5.76 19.11
CA HIS A 159 16.10 -6.39 19.22
C HIS A 159 17.28 -5.49 18.77
N TYR A 160 17.12 -4.18 18.64
CA TYR A 160 18.19 -3.31 18.13
C TYR A 160 18.13 -1.88 18.70
N PRO A 161 19.06 -1.51 19.62
CA PRO A 161 19.12 -0.17 20.18
C PRO A 161 20.06 0.72 19.34
N GLN A 162 19.68 1.14 18.13
CA GLN A 162 20.45 2.17 17.42
C GLN A 162 20.07 3.59 17.87
N ARG A 163 20.78 4.07 18.91
CA ARG A 163 21.41 5.40 19.13
C ARG A 163 20.79 6.72 18.61
N ARG A 164 19.58 6.77 18.05
CA ARG A 164 18.89 8.03 17.75
C ARG A 164 17.57 8.10 18.52
N PRO A 165 17.33 9.16 19.31
CA PRO A 165 16.04 9.33 19.95
C PRO A 165 14.96 9.42 18.87
N SER A 166 13.86 8.70 19.06
CA SER A 166 12.72 8.79 18.16
C SER A 166 12.21 10.24 18.12
N ARG A 167 11.62 10.68 16.99
CA ARG A 167 11.01 12.01 16.91
C ARG A 167 9.95 12.23 18.00
N ARG A 168 9.24 11.16 18.39
CA ARG A 168 8.28 11.16 19.51
C ARG A 168 8.98 11.48 20.85
N LEU A 169 10.11 10.84 21.11
CA LEU A 169 10.90 11.09 22.32
C LEU A 169 11.51 12.50 22.31
N VAL A 170 12.00 12.98 21.17
CA VAL A 170 12.52 14.35 21.04
C VAL A 170 11.42 15.38 21.29
N ALA A 171 10.23 15.18 20.71
CA ALA A 171 9.07 16.05 20.95
C ALA A 171 8.65 16.04 22.43
N ALA A 172 8.59 14.85 23.06
CA ALA A 172 8.28 14.73 24.47
C ALA A 172 9.33 15.42 25.36
N ALA A 173 10.63 15.24 25.09
CA ALA A 173 11.70 15.89 25.85
C ALA A 173 11.71 17.42 25.71
N GLY A 174 11.28 17.94 24.54
CA GLY A 174 11.10 19.38 24.33
C GLY A 174 9.87 19.93 25.06
N LEU A 175 8.81 19.12 25.19
CA LEU A 175 7.55 19.54 25.78
C LEU A 175 7.53 19.42 27.31
N PHE A 176 8.11 18.35 27.84
CA PHE A 176 8.12 18.03 29.26
C PHE A 176 9.53 18.28 29.84
N GLN A 177 9.71 19.43 30.46
CA GLN A 177 10.98 19.85 31.08
C GLN A 177 10.84 19.85 32.59
N ASP A 178 11.82 19.26 33.29
CA ASP A 178 11.86 19.15 34.76
C ASP A 178 10.59 18.55 35.40
N GLY A 179 9.85 17.72 34.65
CA GLY A 179 8.58 17.11 35.08
C GLY A 179 7.35 17.98 34.89
N GLU A 180 7.49 19.18 34.33
CA GLU A 180 6.39 20.09 33.99
C GLU A 180 6.16 20.13 32.47
N MET A 181 4.91 20.36 32.07
CA MET A 181 4.52 20.47 30.66
C MET A 181 4.56 21.94 30.20
N THR A 182 5.20 22.20 29.07
CA THR A 182 5.18 23.50 28.42
C THR A 182 3.79 23.76 27.82
N LEU A 183 3.14 24.86 28.23
CA LEU A 183 1.82 25.26 27.73
C LEU A 183 1.88 26.30 26.61
N ASP A 184 3.07 26.57 26.06
CA ASP A 184 3.22 27.41 24.88
C ASP A 184 2.59 26.73 23.66
N GLU A 185 1.64 27.42 23.04
CA GLU A 185 0.84 26.87 21.95
C GLU A 185 1.70 26.56 20.71
N ALA A 186 2.70 27.39 20.39
CA ALA A 186 3.58 27.16 19.25
C ALA A 186 4.48 25.93 19.47
N VAL A 187 4.99 25.74 20.70
CA VAL A 187 5.75 24.55 21.10
C VAL A 187 4.87 23.29 21.02
N LEU A 188 3.64 23.34 21.54
CA LEU A 188 2.69 22.22 21.48
C LEU A 188 2.35 21.84 20.03
N ARG A 189 2.01 22.82 19.18
CA ARG A 189 1.72 22.57 17.76
C ARG A 189 2.93 21.99 17.04
N GLY A 190 4.13 22.54 17.31
CA GLY A 190 5.38 22.04 16.74
C GLY A 190 5.65 20.58 17.10
N ALA A 191 5.55 20.25 18.39
CA ALA A 191 5.72 18.89 18.90
C ALA A 191 4.70 17.92 18.29
N ALA A 192 3.43 18.34 18.18
CA ALA A 192 2.40 17.55 17.52
C ALA A 192 2.73 17.28 16.04
N VAL A 193 3.13 18.30 15.29
CA VAL A 193 3.55 18.14 13.88
C VAL A 193 4.73 17.17 13.77
N ASP A 194 5.72 17.26 14.66
CA ASP A 194 6.88 16.37 14.66
C ASP A 194 6.51 14.90 14.93
N VAL A 195 5.55 14.66 15.81
CA VAL A 195 5.00 13.33 16.08
C VAL A 195 4.21 12.80 14.88
N LEU A 196 3.35 13.62 14.25
CA LEU A 196 2.61 13.22 13.04
C LEU A 196 3.56 12.79 11.91
N LYS A 197 4.62 13.57 11.66
CA LYS A 197 5.67 13.25 10.68
C LYS A 197 6.55 12.05 11.06
N ALA A 198 6.47 11.57 12.30
CA ALA A 198 7.18 10.38 12.74
C ALA A 198 6.36 9.11 12.50
N VAL A 199 5.03 9.25 12.54
CA VAL A 199 4.08 8.14 12.46
C VAL A 199 3.59 7.96 11.03
N LEU A 200 3.18 9.03 10.35
CA LEU A 200 2.51 8.92 9.06
C LEU A 200 3.54 8.85 7.92
N SER A 201 3.48 7.79 7.13
CA SER A 201 4.27 7.61 5.90
C SER A 201 3.44 6.92 4.83
N CYS A 202 3.60 7.36 3.59
CA CYS A 202 2.99 6.74 2.41
C CYS A 202 3.95 5.77 1.70
N GLU A 203 5.11 5.48 2.28
CA GLU A 203 6.09 4.55 1.71
C GLU A 203 5.71 3.09 1.98
N LYS A 204 5.83 2.25 0.96
CA LYS A 204 5.37 0.84 0.94
C LYS A 204 5.96 -0.03 2.06
N ASN A 205 7.16 0.30 2.55
CA ASN A 205 7.88 -0.49 3.56
C ASN A 205 8.03 0.20 4.91
N ALA A 206 7.51 1.42 5.07
CA ALA A 206 7.86 2.20 6.25
C ALA A 206 7.07 1.75 7.48
N THR A 207 5.75 1.51 7.38
CA THR A 207 4.92 1.52 8.60
C THR A 207 3.48 0.93 8.52
N ASN A 208 2.98 0.37 7.41
CA ASN A 208 1.52 0.06 7.31
C ASN A 208 0.59 1.26 7.64
N SER A 209 1.09 2.50 7.60
CA SER A 209 0.30 3.71 7.84
C SER A 209 -0.30 4.30 6.57
N GLY A 210 -0.13 3.63 5.42
CA GLY A 210 -0.39 4.19 4.09
C GLY A 210 -1.77 4.81 3.93
N ASP A 211 -2.83 4.12 4.32
CA ASP A 211 -4.20 4.61 4.15
C ASP A 211 -4.50 5.82 5.05
N TRP A 212 -4.03 5.78 6.29
CA TRP A 212 -4.13 6.91 7.22
C TRP A 212 -3.26 8.10 6.79
N GLY A 213 -2.09 7.84 6.19
CA GLY A 213 -1.24 8.86 5.57
C GLY A 213 -1.92 9.52 4.38
N VAL A 214 -2.65 8.74 3.56
CA VAL A 214 -3.45 9.27 2.46
C VAL A 214 -4.62 10.12 2.98
N LEU A 215 -5.34 9.65 4.01
CA LEU A 215 -6.44 10.40 4.62
C LEU A 215 -5.97 11.72 5.24
N VAL A 216 -4.91 11.68 6.04
CA VAL A 216 -4.35 12.88 6.67
C VAL A 216 -3.87 13.84 5.58
N GLY A 217 -3.17 13.34 4.55
CA GLY A 217 -2.72 14.15 3.44
C GLY A 217 -3.86 14.83 2.68
N HIS A 218 -5.01 14.16 2.54
CA HIS A 218 -6.22 14.77 1.99
C HIS A 218 -6.72 15.94 2.85
N ILE A 219 -6.82 15.74 4.17
CA ILE A 219 -7.28 16.75 5.13
C ILE A 219 -6.37 17.99 5.13
N VAL A 220 -5.05 17.79 5.10
CA VAL A 220 -4.07 18.89 5.14
C VAL A 220 -3.73 19.44 3.76
N LYS A 221 -4.43 19.01 2.70
CA LYS A 221 -4.21 19.43 1.31
C LYS A 221 -2.77 19.22 0.83
N ALA A 222 -2.19 18.06 1.16
CA ALA A 222 -0.84 17.70 0.76
C ALA A 222 -0.64 17.61 -0.77
N ASP A 223 -1.72 17.53 -1.55
CA ASP A 223 -1.65 17.61 -3.02
C ASP A 223 -0.95 18.90 -3.52
N ASP A 224 -1.08 20.02 -2.80
CA ASP A 224 -0.47 21.31 -3.16
C ASP A 224 1.08 21.27 -3.07
N HIS A 225 1.62 20.26 -2.40
CA HIS A 225 3.06 20.05 -2.19
C HIS A 225 3.63 18.91 -3.03
N LEU A 226 2.84 18.26 -3.89
CA LEU A 226 3.34 17.19 -4.75
C LEU A 226 4.29 17.74 -5.83
N PRO A 227 5.42 17.05 -6.10
CA PRO A 227 6.34 17.47 -7.15
C PRO A 227 5.73 17.23 -8.54
N ALA A 228 6.24 17.97 -9.53
CA ALA A 228 5.95 17.66 -10.93
C ALA A 228 6.51 16.27 -11.30
N MET A 229 5.72 15.50 -12.04
CA MET A 229 6.01 14.11 -12.43
C MET A 229 6.09 13.94 -13.96
N ALA A 230 5.97 15.03 -14.72
CA ALA A 230 6.21 15.05 -16.16
C ALA A 230 7.71 15.16 -16.44
N ASP A 231 8.46 14.17 -15.95
CA ASP A 231 9.89 14.07 -16.13
C ASP A 231 10.28 12.66 -16.58
N GLU A 232 11.43 12.55 -17.23
CA GLU A 232 11.88 11.29 -17.81
C GLU A 232 12.14 10.19 -16.77
N ASN A 233 12.45 10.54 -15.52
CA ASN A 233 12.70 9.57 -14.44
C ASN A 233 11.38 8.92 -13.98
N PHE A 234 10.35 9.72 -13.69
CA PHE A 234 9.04 9.17 -13.33
C PHE A 234 8.36 8.48 -14.52
N LEU A 235 8.31 9.13 -15.70
CA LEU A 235 7.55 8.60 -16.84
C LEU A 235 8.11 7.27 -17.38
N LYS A 236 9.42 6.98 -17.18
CA LYS A 236 10.01 5.67 -17.50
C LYS A 236 9.42 4.52 -16.66
N THR A 237 8.83 4.83 -15.51
CA THR A 237 8.23 3.82 -14.62
C THR A 237 6.85 3.37 -15.08
N LEU A 238 6.23 4.10 -16.03
CA LEU A 238 4.95 3.76 -16.62
C LEU A 238 5.12 2.73 -17.72
N SER A 239 4.23 1.74 -17.76
CA SER A 239 4.13 0.80 -18.87
C SER A 239 3.63 1.50 -20.14
N LYS A 240 3.65 0.82 -21.29
CA LYS A 240 3.07 1.37 -22.53
C LYS A 240 1.58 1.69 -22.35
N SER A 241 0.81 0.85 -21.65
CA SER A 241 -0.60 1.11 -21.35
C SER A 241 -0.74 2.31 -20.41
N GLY A 242 0.10 2.39 -19.36
CA GLY A 242 0.08 3.48 -18.39
C GLY A 242 0.31 4.85 -19.02
N ILE A 243 1.38 5.01 -19.82
CA ILE A 243 1.62 6.30 -20.51
C ILE A 243 0.53 6.61 -21.54
N THR A 244 -0.04 5.60 -22.20
CA THR A 244 -1.15 5.79 -23.16
C THR A 244 -2.39 6.34 -22.47
N LYS A 245 -2.72 5.83 -21.28
CA LYS A 245 -3.82 6.35 -20.45
C LYS A 245 -3.54 7.79 -20.02
N ALA A 246 -2.32 8.10 -19.59
CA ALA A 246 -1.92 9.45 -19.19
C ALA A 246 -2.06 10.46 -20.33
N ILE A 247 -1.51 10.19 -21.52
CA ILE A 247 -1.62 11.13 -22.66
C ILE A 247 -3.08 11.32 -23.10
N LYS A 248 -3.91 10.26 -23.03
CA LYS A 248 -5.33 10.34 -23.39
C LYS A 248 -6.10 11.20 -22.39
N ALA A 249 -5.79 11.11 -21.11
CA ALA A 249 -6.40 11.95 -20.07
C ALA A 249 -6.08 13.44 -20.29
N GLU A 250 -4.88 13.75 -20.78
CA GLU A 250 -4.47 15.12 -21.14
C GLU A 250 -4.94 15.56 -22.55
N GLY A 251 -5.71 14.73 -23.26
CA GLY A 251 -6.20 15.04 -24.61
C GLY A 251 -5.12 15.06 -25.70
N ILE A 252 -3.95 14.45 -25.45
CA ILE A 252 -2.83 14.38 -26.39
C ILE A 252 -3.05 13.20 -27.36
N LEU A 253 -2.79 13.43 -28.65
CA LEU A 253 -2.90 12.41 -29.70
C LEU A 253 -1.95 11.21 -29.42
N PRO A 254 -2.45 9.95 -29.51
CA PRO A 254 -1.61 8.76 -29.35
C PRO A 254 -0.44 8.73 -30.34
N ARG A 255 0.72 8.28 -29.87
CA ARG A 255 1.93 8.08 -30.69
C ARG A 255 2.33 6.61 -30.70
N ASN A 256 3.12 6.20 -31.70
CA ASN A 256 3.45 4.78 -31.91
C ASN A 256 4.33 4.19 -30.81
N THR A 257 5.22 5.00 -30.23
CA THR A 257 6.19 4.55 -29.23
C THR A 257 5.99 5.18 -27.86
N GLY A 258 6.30 4.44 -26.80
CA GLY A 258 6.29 4.96 -25.43
C GLY A 258 7.25 6.14 -25.23
N LYS A 259 8.38 6.17 -25.95
CA LYS A 259 9.33 7.30 -25.89
C LYS A 259 8.69 8.59 -26.44
N GLU A 260 8.01 8.51 -27.57
CA GLU A 260 7.35 9.66 -28.17
C GLU A 260 6.17 10.15 -27.33
N MET A 261 5.40 9.24 -26.72
CA MET A 261 4.31 9.59 -25.82
C MET A 261 4.81 10.31 -24.56
N ARG A 262 5.90 9.84 -23.96
CA ARG A 262 6.54 10.51 -22.81
C ARG A 262 7.02 11.92 -23.19
N ARG A 263 7.69 12.07 -24.33
CA ARG A 263 8.07 13.39 -24.85
C ARG A 263 6.86 14.28 -25.11
N ALA A 264 5.78 13.73 -25.68
CA ALA A 264 4.54 14.48 -25.91
C ALA A 264 3.98 15.08 -24.62
N LEU A 265 3.96 14.28 -23.56
CA LEU A 265 3.47 14.69 -22.26
C LEU A 265 4.37 15.78 -21.64
N MET A 266 5.69 15.60 -21.68
CA MET A 266 6.64 16.61 -21.20
C MET A 266 6.52 17.92 -21.99
N ASP A 267 6.41 17.85 -23.32
CA ASP A 267 6.25 19.04 -24.18
C ASP A 267 4.91 19.75 -23.91
N HIS A 268 3.84 18.99 -23.70
CA HIS A 268 2.50 19.53 -23.40
C HIS A 268 2.46 20.24 -22.05
N VAL A 269 3.10 19.65 -21.03
CA VAL A 269 3.15 20.22 -19.68
C VAL A 269 4.10 21.42 -19.63
N GLY A 270 5.22 21.37 -20.36
CA GLY A 270 6.21 22.44 -20.42
C GLY A 270 6.78 22.77 -19.03
N GLN A 271 6.54 24.01 -18.57
CA GLN A 271 6.95 24.48 -17.23
C GLN A 271 5.85 24.28 -16.16
N GLY A 272 4.72 23.66 -16.53
CA GLY A 272 3.62 23.39 -15.62
C GLY A 272 3.90 22.23 -14.66
N ILE A 273 2.98 22.02 -13.72
CA ILE A 273 3.00 20.89 -12.79
C ILE A 273 1.99 19.86 -13.28
N TRP A 274 2.49 18.68 -13.65
CA TRP A 274 1.66 17.52 -13.88
C TRP A 274 1.90 16.48 -12.80
N VAL A 275 0.82 15.99 -12.21
CA VAL A 275 0.83 15.00 -11.13
C VAL A 275 0.02 13.80 -11.58
N HIS A 276 0.64 12.62 -11.55
CA HIS A 276 -0.04 11.38 -11.91
C HIS A 276 -1.21 11.11 -10.93
N PRO A 277 -2.41 10.70 -11.41
CA PRO A 277 -3.58 10.49 -10.55
C PRO A 277 -3.33 9.56 -9.36
N ALA A 278 -2.59 8.47 -9.58
CA ALA A 278 -2.22 7.53 -8.52
C ALA A 278 -1.33 8.11 -7.41
N ALA A 279 -0.78 9.32 -7.57
CA ALA A 279 0.00 9.98 -6.52
C ALA A 279 -0.83 10.97 -5.68
N ARG A 280 -2.03 11.34 -6.12
CA ARG A 280 -2.86 12.32 -5.42
C ARG A 280 -3.40 11.78 -4.10
N PHE A 281 -3.64 12.67 -3.13
CA PHE A 281 -4.26 12.34 -1.84
C PHE A 281 -5.79 12.25 -1.99
N GLN A 282 -6.24 11.29 -2.79
CA GLN A 282 -7.64 11.00 -3.00
C GLN A 282 -8.12 9.94 -2.03
N VAL A 283 -9.21 10.25 -1.33
CA VAL A 283 -9.91 9.33 -0.43
C VAL A 283 -11.27 9.04 -1.01
N ASP A 284 -11.59 7.76 -1.21
CA ASP A 284 -12.96 7.34 -1.48
C ASP A 284 -13.73 7.29 -0.15
N VAL A 285 -14.56 8.31 0.07
CA VAL A 285 -15.35 8.45 1.30
C VAL A 285 -16.32 7.29 1.49
N ALA A 286 -16.87 6.74 0.40
CA ALA A 286 -17.78 5.61 0.49
C ALA A 286 -17.04 4.34 0.92
N ALA A 287 -15.87 4.09 0.32
CA ALA A 287 -15.01 2.96 0.72
C ALA A 287 -14.54 3.10 2.17
N LEU A 288 -14.08 4.29 2.57
CA LEU A 288 -13.64 4.56 3.94
C LEU A 288 -14.76 4.31 4.97
N ASN A 289 -15.96 4.82 4.69
CA ASN A 289 -17.11 4.60 5.57
C ASN A 289 -17.52 3.12 5.64
N ALA A 290 -17.38 2.38 4.53
CA ALA A 290 -17.62 0.94 4.53
C ALA A 290 -16.59 0.21 5.41
N THR A 291 -15.30 0.55 5.32
CA THR A 291 -14.26 0.01 6.19
C THR A 291 -14.54 0.28 7.67
N PHE A 292 -15.00 1.50 8.00
CA PHE A 292 -15.38 1.81 9.39
C PHE A 292 -16.61 1.03 9.84
N ALA A 293 -17.64 0.90 8.99
CA ALA A 293 -18.84 0.14 9.31
C ALA A 293 -18.53 -1.34 9.56
N GLU A 294 -17.64 -1.94 8.76
CA GLU A 294 -17.17 -3.31 8.93
C GLU A 294 -16.39 -3.47 10.24
N ALA A 295 -15.43 -2.58 10.51
CA ALA A 295 -14.59 -2.65 11.71
C ALA A 295 -15.36 -2.40 13.02
N LEU A 296 -16.47 -1.65 12.97
CA LEU A 296 -17.32 -1.34 14.11
C LEU A 296 -18.50 -2.31 14.27
N ALA A 297 -18.68 -3.26 13.34
CA ALA A 297 -19.73 -4.25 13.46
C ALA A 297 -19.47 -5.14 14.69
N PRO A 298 -20.48 -5.35 15.57
CA PRO A 298 -20.32 -6.23 16.71
C PRO A 298 -20.00 -7.65 16.22
N PRO A 299 -19.12 -8.40 16.91
CA PRO A 299 -18.92 -9.80 16.60
C PRO A 299 -20.28 -10.50 16.70
N SER A 300 -20.64 -11.27 15.67
CA SER A 300 -21.86 -12.07 15.72
C SER A 300 -21.77 -13.05 16.88
N GLU A 301 -22.82 -13.17 17.70
CA GLU A 301 -22.96 -14.09 18.86
C GLU A 301 -22.98 -15.59 18.44
N ALA A 302 -22.14 -16.00 17.50
CA ALA A 302 -22.16 -17.33 16.89
C ALA A 302 -20.83 -18.09 17.01
N ASP A 303 -19.92 -17.68 17.91
CA ASP A 303 -18.70 -18.44 18.23
C ASP A 303 -18.39 -18.39 19.75
N ASP A 304 -19.40 -18.68 20.60
CA ASP A 304 -19.17 -19.06 22.00
C ASP A 304 -19.02 -20.60 22.10
N ASP A 305 -17.97 -21.16 21.47
CA ASP A 305 -17.47 -22.49 21.83
C ASP A 305 -15.95 -22.60 21.63
N ASP A 306 -15.20 -21.64 22.17
CA ASP A 306 -13.76 -21.77 22.32
C ASP A 306 -13.46 -22.34 23.72
N GLY A 307 -13.43 -23.67 23.76
CA GLY A 307 -12.93 -24.43 24.89
C GLY A 307 -11.46 -24.09 25.20
N ASP A 308 -11.25 -23.60 26.42
CA ASP A 308 -10.07 -23.81 27.28
C ASP A 308 -8.69 -23.82 26.57
N LEU A 309 -8.15 -22.63 26.30
CA LEU A 309 -6.74 -22.46 25.93
C LEU A 309 -5.86 -22.62 27.18
N ALA A 310 -5.52 -23.87 27.47
CA ALA A 310 -4.38 -24.20 28.32
C ALA A 310 -3.10 -23.72 27.63
N HIS A 311 -2.42 -22.81 28.33
CA HIS A 311 -1.02 -22.48 28.21
C HIS A 311 -0.18 -23.77 28.10
N ASP A 312 0.63 -23.93 27.06
CA ASP A 312 1.82 -24.76 27.17
C ASP A 312 3.00 -24.13 26.42
N ASP A 313 4.14 -24.30 27.06
CA ASP A 313 5.37 -23.54 26.96
C ASP A 313 6.33 -24.11 25.90
N GLU A 314 7.30 -23.28 25.54
CA GLU A 314 8.68 -23.65 25.17
C GLU A 314 8.94 -24.75 24.12
N THR A 315 9.43 -24.33 22.94
CA THR A 315 10.56 -25.03 22.31
C THR A 315 11.58 -24.03 21.76
N GLU A 316 12.71 -23.92 22.46
CA GLU A 316 13.99 -23.39 21.96
C GLU A 316 14.41 -24.13 20.69
N LEU A 317 14.88 -23.41 19.66
CA LEU A 317 15.80 -23.97 18.67
C LEU A 317 16.85 -22.92 18.24
N GLU A 318 18.03 -23.23 18.78
CA GLU A 318 19.42 -22.86 18.51
C GLU A 318 19.81 -22.04 17.27
N ASP A 319 20.77 -21.18 17.58
CA ASP A 319 21.67 -20.36 16.78
C ASP A 319 22.55 -21.20 15.85
N ASP A 320 22.73 -20.77 14.60
CA ASP A 320 23.89 -21.15 13.78
C ASP A 320 24.27 -19.96 12.88
N ALA A 321 25.22 -19.19 13.40
CA ALA A 321 25.96 -18.18 12.68
C ALA A 321 26.94 -18.83 11.70
N ASP A 322 26.97 -18.35 10.46
CA ASP A 322 28.20 -18.43 9.68
C ASP A 322 28.41 -17.14 8.87
N ALA A 323 29.52 -16.50 9.19
CA ALA A 323 30.07 -15.34 8.54
C ALA A 323 31.09 -15.79 7.49
N ASP A 324 31.01 -15.28 6.26
CA ASP A 324 32.22 -15.07 5.47
C ASP A 324 32.16 -13.72 4.77
N ALA A 325 33.03 -12.83 5.24
CA ALA A 325 33.34 -11.55 4.65
C ALA A 325 34.40 -11.78 3.57
N ARG A 326 34.13 -11.37 2.32
CA ARG A 326 35.21 -11.08 1.38
C ARG A 326 34.98 -9.74 0.67
N THR A 327 35.79 -8.80 1.12
CA THR A 327 36.16 -7.52 0.53
C THR A 327 36.79 -7.68 -0.87
N GLY A 328 36.51 -6.72 -1.75
CA GLY A 328 37.25 -6.53 -3.00
C GLY A 328 36.58 -5.53 -3.97
N GLY A 329 36.81 -4.23 -3.78
CA GLY A 329 36.90 -3.30 -4.93
C GLY A 329 38.28 -3.43 -5.61
N PRO A 330 38.62 -2.70 -6.71
CA PRO A 330 38.16 -1.34 -7.05
C PRO A 330 38.05 -1.01 -8.57
N GLY A 331 37.74 0.27 -8.89
CA GLY A 331 38.21 1.01 -10.08
C GLY A 331 37.26 1.03 -11.29
N THR A 332 36.64 2.13 -11.70
CA THR A 332 37.08 3.42 -12.28
C THR A 332 36.66 3.53 -13.75
N ASP A 333 36.42 4.78 -14.17
CA ASP A 333 36.46 5.31 -15.54
C ASP A 333 35.15 5.35 -16.36
N ASP A 334 34.52 6.53 -16.31
CA ASP A 334 33.93 7.25 -17.45
C ASP A 334 35.08 7.93 -18.23
N PRO A 335 35.06 8.03 -19.58
CA PRO A 335 34.55 9.28 -20.17
C PRO A 335 33.94 9.20 -21.60
N ALA A 336 33.27 10.29 -21.95
CA ALA A 336 33.16 10.95 -23.28
C ALA A 336 32.17 10.33 -24.30
N ALA A 337 31.09 11.02 -24.68
CA ALA A 337 31.00 12.24 -25.52
C ALA A 337 31.30 12.00 -27.02
N THR A 338 30.25 11.94 -27.82
CA THR A 338 30.13 12.35 -29.24
C THR A 338 28.62 12.56 -29.47
N GLY A 339 28.08 13.66 -30.02
CA GLY A 339 28.66 14.70 -30.86
C GLY A 339 28.35 14.43 -32.32
N ILE A 340 27.10 14.62 -32.77
CA ILE A 340 26.73 14.78 -34.18
C ILE A 340 25.58 15.81 -34.29
N GLU A 341 25.92 16.97 -34.85
CA GLU A 341 25.03 18.00 -35.42
C GLU A 341 24.60 17.63 -36.86
N LEU A 342 23.76 18.50 -37.44
CA LEU A 342 23.20 18.59 -38.81
C LEU A 342 21.71 18.16 -38.85
N ASP A 343 20.77 18.93 -39.40
CA ASP A 343 20.87 20.16 -40.17
C ASP A 343 19.54 20.93 -40.15
N GLU A 344 19.67 22.21 -40.42
CA GLU A 344 18.65 23.25 -40.56
C GLU A 344 17.88 23.12 -41.89
N VAL A 345 16.54 23.15 -41.87
CA VAL A 345 15.73 23.66 -43.01
C VAL A 345 14.49 24.39 -42.49
N THR A 346 14.45 25.66 -42.88
CA THR A 346 13.40 26.67 -42.82
C THR A 346 12.12 26.28 -43.57
N ASP A 347 10.93 26.58 -43.03
CA ASP A 347 10.05 27.62 -43.60
C ASP A 347 8.82 27.90 -42.72
N THR A 348 8.40 29.16 -42.78
CA THR A 348 7.31 29.78 -41.99
C THR A 348 6.08 29.98 -42.91
N PRO A 349 5.02 30.67 -42.49
CA PRO A 349 3.76 30.15 -41.94
C PRO A 349 2.58 30.24 -42.93
N THR A 350 1.40 29.74 -42.54
CA THR A 350 0.15 30.33 -43.05
C THR A 350 -0.88 30.43 -41.92
N ASP A 351 -1.17 31.69 -41.64
CA ASP A 351 -2.20 32.27 -40.79
C ASP A 351 -3.57 32.13 -41.47
N LEU A 352 -4.63 31.77 -40.73
CA LEU A 352 -6.02 32.11 -41.07
C LEU A 352 -6.90 32.09 -39.80
N ALA A 353 -6.94 33.27 -39.17
CA ALA A 353 -8.10 33.99 -38.64
C ALA A 353 -9.44 33.26 -38.40
N ALA A 354 -9.90 33.39 -37.15
CA ALA A 354 -11.20 33.92 -36.71
C ALA A 354 -12.49 33.55 -37.46
N ASP A 355 -13.45 32.99 -36.73
CA ASP A 355 -14.82 33.53 -36.76
C ASP A 355 -15.52 33.41 -35.40
N GLN A 356 -16.26 34.47 -35.08
CA GLN A 356 -17.10 34.70 -33.92
C GLN A 356 -18.45 34.00 -34.18
N GLY A 357 -19.08 33.37 -33.20
CA GLY A 357 -20.15 34.00 -32.43
C GLY A 357 -21.49 33.32 -32.72
N ASP A 358 -22.16 32.81 -31.67
CA ASP A 358 -23.59 33.03 -31.44
C ASP A 358 -23.99 32.50 -30.05
N GLU A 359 -24.34 33.43 -29.17
CA GLU A 359 -25.25 33.26 -28.04
C GLU A 359 -26.67 32.99 -28.57
N VAL A 360 -27.47 32.13 -27.92
CA VAL A 360 -28.66 32.53 -27.12
C VAL A 360 -29.23 31.30 -26.34
N PRO A 361 -30.11 31.47 -25.32
CA PRO A 361 -30.02 30.74 -24.05
C PRO A 361 -31.24 29.86 -23.78
N HIS A 362 -31.14 28.92 -22.83
CA HIS A 362 -32.32 28.35 -22.20
C HIS A 362 -32.16 28.34 -20.69
N GLY A 363 -33.00 29.16 -20.05
CA GLY A 363 -33.05 29.36 -18.61
C GLY A 363 -33.51 28.13 -17.84
N ARG A 364 -33.11 28.11 -16.57
CA ARG A 364 -33.65 27.19 -15.57
C ARG A 364 -33.77 27.89 -14.22
N ALA A 365 -35.02 27.98 -13.79
CA ALA A 365 -35.56 28.19 -12.45
C ALA A 365 -34.57 28.49 -11.32
N GLU A 366 -34.69 29.71 -10.78
CA GLU A 366 -34.20 30.09 -9.46
C GLU A 366 -34.89 29.25 -8.38
N SER A 367 -34.13 28.41 -7.69
CA SER A 367 -34.55 27.77 -6.44
C SER A 367 -34.20 28.72 -5.30
N LEU A 368 -35.21 29.28 -4.63
CA LEU A 368 -35.04 30.06 -3.40
C LEU A 368 -34.29 29.22 -2.35
N ALA A 369 -33.17 29.72 -1.86
CA ALA A 369 -32.47 29.18 -0.70
C ALA A 369 -33.28 29.48 0.58
N PRO A 370 -33.41 28.52 1.52
CA PRO A 370 -33.96 28.80 2.85
C PRO A 370 -33.01 29.70 3.67
N PRO A 371 -33.53 30.52 4.60
CA PRO A 371 -32.71 31.49 5.33
C PRO A 371 -31.66 30.80 6.21
N SER A 372 -30.48 31.42 6.27
CA SER A 372 -29.35 30.98 7.09
C SER A 372 -29.72 30.98 8.58
N GLN A 373 -29.92 29.80 9.16
CA GLN A 373 -29.93 29.64 10.61
C GLN A 373 -28.50 29.69 11.14
N THR A 374 -28.32 30.35 12.28
CA THR A 374 -27.01 30.37 12.96
C THR A 374 -26.74 29.01 13.63
N PRO A 375 -25.47 28.60 13.82
CA PRO A 375 -25.13 27.33 14.48
C PRO A 375 -25.78 27.16 15.87
N GLU A 376 -26.01 28.27 16.57
CA GLU A 376 -26.63 28.29 17.89
C GLU A 376 -28.14 27.97 17.86
N GLU A 377 -28.85 28.41 16.80
CA GLU A 377 -30.28 28.12 16.61
C GLU A 377 -30.51 26.66 16.17
N PHE A 378 -29.58 26.11 15.38
CA PHE A 378 -29.61 24.69 15.00
C PHE A 378 -29.54 23.78 16.24
N LEU A 379 -28.62 24.07 17.15
CA LEU A 379 -28.41 23.29 18.38
C LEU A 379 -29.61 23.35 19.34
N ARG A 380 -30.27 24.52 19.46
CA ARG A 380 -31.47 24.65 20.31
C ARG A 380 -32.70 23.91 19.79
N THR A 381 -32.78 23.68 18.49
CA THR A 381 -33.96 23.07 17.87
C THR A 381 -33.82 21.54 17.74
N HIS A 382 -32.60 21.01 17.80
CA HIS A 382 -32.31 19.60 17.48
C HIS A 382 -31.60 18.82 18.60
N VAL A 383 -31.34 19.43 19.76
CA VAL A 383 -30.68 18.75 20.89
C VAL A 383 -31.47 18.98 22.18
N GLU A 384 -32.20 17.96 22.63
CA GLU A 384 -32.70 17.91 24.01
C GLU A 384 -31.55 17.50 24.94
N PHE A 385 -31.17 18.40 25.86
CA PHE A 385 -30.24 18.06 26.93
C PHE A 385 -30.99 17.30 28.04
N VAL A 386 -30.74 15.99 28.14
CA VAL A 386 -31.12 15.21 29.33
C VAL A 386 -30.12 15.54 30.43
N GLY A 387 -30.48 16.49 31.29
CA GLY A 387 -29.74 16.80 32.50
C GLY A 387 -29.94 15.69 33.53
N PHE A 388 -28.86 15.04 33.96
CA PHE A 388 -28.88 14.23 35.18
C PHE A 388 -28.56 15.13 36.37
N SER A 389 -29.49 15.15 37.33
CA SER A 389 -29.35 15.79 38.63
C SER A 389 -28.77 14.84 39.67
#